data_AF-A0A4Z1J0I4-F1
#
_entry.id   AF-A0A4Z1J0I4-F1
#
_cell.length_a   1.000
_cell.length_b   1.000
_cell.length_c   1.000
_cell.angle_alpha   90.00
_cell.angle_beta   90.00
_cell.angle_gamma   90.00
#
_symmetry.space_group_name_H-M   'P 1'
#
loop_
_entity.id
_entity.type
_entity.pdbx_description
1 polymer ?
#
loop_
_entity_poly.entity_id
_entity_poly.type
_entity_poly.pdbx_seq_one_letter_code
_entity_poly.pdbx_strand_id
1 'polypeptide(L)'
;MDSRAVDSITIKRSKFFYSNGTQFFLRGVTYGSDSLDILADREACERDIKALVSLGINVLHVYGVDSSQDHGECMERFMEKGIYLLIDLPITSTYIYIDSTTWTNEKFSAYMDMVDAFAFYTNTLGFYLVDNSITDSYIKARGYRSIPIGGYVLTDSDYAQETYRLVADYMACGNSSIDFWALVDYSWCDNSTFTSSNYSRLTESFSDYPLPIFLADYACEPTTENNSDVAGRIFDEVGTIYGPRISDIWSGGIVYEWASSSYSDPSDYALVNLTDNTIQLNQNYKSLSTQLAAINPSITQMSAYTPTITTAPSCPDESATWAASTILPPTANTLVCDCMIASLHCKVDPSTSANTITSVQATLCTSNSTICDGFTSNVTSSTYGAFSVCSPWQQVSWAINQYYLNTGSCSQKTTTASLQTLEALNSSCIDILAKAGPLGKTPIYSDITIANSTSDSNITSVYSDTPTDSSRSLSGGAIAGIVVGVLLAVIAASSLIIFYLRRRRSRNTHIAQELEVTTPGQHVTPAELGNEGQKAELWANNTSTSTGATSPRDLAHEGDAM
;
A
#
# COMPACT_ATOMS: atom_id res chain seq x y z
N MET A 1 5.44 -7.34 -34.10
CA MET A 1 6.87 -7.52 -33.74
C MET A 1 7.04 -6.72 -32.47
N ASP A 2 7.11 -7.45 -31.37
CA ASP A 2 6.92 -7.01 -30.00
C ASP A 2 8.28 -6.58 -29.43
N SER A 3 8.45 -5.29 -29.16
CA SER A 3 9.72 -4.75 -28.67
C SER A 3 9.45 -3.62 -27.68
N ARG A 4 8.94 -3.92 -26.47
CA ARG A 4 8.79 -2.88 -25.43
C ARG A 4 8.55 -3.33 -23.97
N ALA A 5 8.48 -4.62 -23.65
CA ALA A 5 8.44 -5.05 -22.25
C ALA A 5 9.86 -5.38 -21.76
N VAL A 6 10.29 -4.81 -20.62
CA VAL A 6 11.44 -5.36 -19.91
C VAL A 6 11.04 -6.63 -19.19
N ASP A 7 11.94 -7.62 -19.15
CA ASP A 7 11.68 -8.86 -18.45
C ASP A 7 11.72 -8.65 -16.94
N SER A 8 10.94 -9.43 -16.19
CA SER A 8 10.98 -9.39 -14.73
C SER A 8 12.36 -9.77 -14.20
N ILE A 9 12.79 -9.10 -13.12
CA ILE A 9 13.98 -9.49 -12.36
C ILE A 9 13.70 -10.77 -11.58
N THR A 10 14.72 -11.63 -11.49
CA THR A 10 14.65 -12.90 -10.77
C THR A 10 15.64 -12.91 -9.63
N ILE A 11 15.29 -13.59 -8.54
CA ILE A 11 16.16 -13.82 -7.39
C ILE A 11 16.76 -15.21 -7.48
N LYS A 12 18.08 -15.31 -7.27
CA LYS A 12 18.75 -16.57 -6.98
C LYS A 12 19.62 -16.34 -5.76
N ARG A 13 19.16 -16.87 -4.61
CA ARG A 13 19.80 -16.67 -3.30
C ARG A 13 20.05 -15.18 -3.05
N SER A 14 21.25 -14.78 -2.64
CA SER A 14 21.55 -13.41 -2.22
C SER A 14 21.71 -12.39 -3.35
N LYS A 15 21.30 -12.71 -4.58
CA LYS A 15 21.49 -11.82 -5.74
C LYS A 15 20.25 -11.76 -6.65
N PHE A 16 20.03 -10.56 -7.20
CA PHE A 16 19.08 -10.30 -8.28
C PHE A 16 19.74 -10.47 -9.65
N PHE A 17 18.95 -10.85 -10.65
CA PHE A 17 19.41 -11.04 -12.02
C PHE A 17 18.37 -10.61 -13.04
N TYR A 18 18.84 -10.00 -14.12
CA TYR A 18 18.08 -9.85 -15.36
C TYR A 18 17.78 -11.23 -15.96
N SER A 19 16.77 -11.30 -16.84
CA SER A 19 16.41 -12.52 -17.58
C SER A 19 17.57 -13.13 -18.39
N ASN A 20 18.47 -12.28 -18.89
CA ASN A 20 19.66 -12.70 -19.60
C ASN A 20 20.76 -13.30 -18.70
N GLY A 21 20.53 -13.37 -17.39
CA GLY A 21 21.46 -13.92 -16.40
C GLY A 21 22.48 -12.92 -15.85
N THR A 22 22.50 -11.67 -16.31
CA THR A 22 23.40 -10.64 -15.76
C THR A 22 22.94 -10.22 -14.37
N GLN A 23 23.86 -10.17 -13.39
CA GLN A 23 23.54 -9.66 -12.05
C GLN A 23 22.94 -8.25 -12.13
N PHE A 24 21.85 -8.06 -11.40
CA PHE A 24 21.12 -6.81 -11.28
C PHE A 24 21.55 -6.12 -9.98
N PHE A 25 22.12 -4.92 -10.11
CA PHE A 25 22.35 -4.02 -8.98
C PHE A 25 21.31 -2.91 -9.02
N LEU A 26 20.65 -2.66 -7.89
CA LEU A 26 19.74 -1.56 -7.68
C LEU A 26 20.56 -0.27 -7.70
N ARG A 27 20.20 0.64 -8.60
CA ARG A 27 20.59 2.05 -8.64
C ARG A 27 19.30 2.83 -8.57
N GLY A 28 18.82 3.01 -7.33
CA GLY A 28 17.48 3.49 -7.09
C GLY A 28 17.41 4.94 -6.61
N VAL A 29 16.21 5.48 -6.66
CA VAL A 29 15.83 6.71 -5.97
C VAL A 29 14.42 6.55 -5.37
N THR A 30 14.21 7.13 -4.19
CA THR A 30 12.90 7.19 -3.54
C THR A 30 12.02 8.21 -4.28
N TYR A 31 10.84 7.79 -4.71
CA TYR A 31 9.95 8.48 -5.66
C TYR A 31 8.49 8.38 -5.20
N GLY A 32 8.03 9.32 -4.39
CA GLY A 32 6.66 9.33 -3.86
C GLY A 32 6.28 10.68 -3.24
N SER A 33 5.07 10.77 -2.72
CA SER A 33 4.58 11.92 -1.94
C SER A 33 3.52 11.47 -0.94
N ASP A 34 3.50 12.11 0.24
CA ASP A 34 2.45 11.89 1.25
C ASP A 34 1.07 12.42 0.82
N SER A 35 1.03 13.29 -0.18
CA SER A 35 -0.17 14.05 -0.54
C SER A 35 -0.81 13.64 -1.87
N LEU A 36 -0.07 12.94 -2.73
CA LEU A 36 -0.49 12.62 -4.09
C LEU A 36 0.14 11.32 -4.57
N ASP A 37 -0.65 10.50 -5.24
CA ASP A 37 -0.14 9.38 -6.02
C ASP A 37 0.50 9.88 -7.32
N ILE A 38 1.84 9.97 -7.31
CA ILE A 38 2.63 10.45 -8.46
C ILE A 38 2.55 9.45 -9.63
N LEU A 39 2.31 8.16 -9.39
CA LEU A 39 2.21 7.16 -10.46
C LEU A 39 0.89 7.26 -11.24
N ALA A 40 -0.13 7.90 -10.67
CA ALA A 40 -1.38 8.22 -11.36
C ALA A 40 -1.30 9.54 -12.15
N ASP A 41 -0.25 10.35 -11.95
CA ASP A 41 -0.03 11.60 -12.67
C ASP A 41 0.95 11.42 -13.85
N ARG A 42 0.36 11.28 -15.04
CA ARG A 42 1.12 11.17 -16.29
C ARG A 42 2.11 12.31 -16.51
N GLU A 43 1.72 13.56 -16.24
CA GLU A 43 2.58 14.69 -16.53
C GLU A 43 3.80 14.70 -15.59
N ALA A 44 3.60 14.32 -14.32
CA ALA A 44 4.67 14.19 -13.36
C ALA A 44 5.69 13.12 -13.78
N CYS A 45 5.24 11.91 -14.12
CA CYS A 45 6.17 10.84 -14.51
C CYS A 45 6.86 11.16 -15.86
N GLU A 46 6.16 11.73 -16.84
CA GLU A 46 6.76 12.17 -18.11
C GLU A 46 7.86 13.23 -17.93
N ARG A 47 7.62 14.21 -17.05
CA ARG A 47 8.57 15.27 -16.72
C ARG A 47 9.88 14.69 -16.17
N ASP A 48 9.78 13.68 -15.29
CA ASP A 48 10.90 13.19 -14.51
C ASP A 48 11.76 12.15 -15.26
N ILE A 49 11.14 11.33 -16.13
CA ILE A 49 11.79 10.20 -16.81
C ILE A 49 13.11 10.57 -17.47
N LYS A 50 13.18 11.72 -18.14
CA LYS A 50 14.41 12.11 -18.85
C LYS A 50 15.59 12.26 -17.89
N ALA A 51 15.36 12.86 -16.73
CA ALA A 51 16.39 13.08 -15.72
C ALA A 51 16.75 11.77 -15.00
N LEU A 52 15.75 10.95 -14.63
CA LEU A 52 15.97 9.61 -14.07
C LEU A 52 16.85 8.73 -14.98
N VAL A 53 16.52 8.67 -16.27
CA VAL A 53 17.30 7.91 -17.26
C VAL A 53 18.72 8.47 -17.41
N SER A 54 18.87 9.80 -17.37
CA SER A 54 20.19 10.44 -17.51
C SER A 54 21.10 10.16 -16.32
N LEU A 55 20.54 9.96 -15.11
CA LEU A 55 21.28 9.48 -13.94
C LEU A 55 21.65 7.99 -14.01
N GLY A 56 21.02 7.22 -14.90
CA GLY A 56 21.17 5.77 -14.95
C GLY A 56 20.40 5.04 -13.84
N ILE A 57 19.35 5.66 -13.31
CA ILE A 57 18.43 5.02 -12.36
C ILE A 57 17.73 3.84 -13.04
N ASN A 58 17.65 2.71 -12.36
CA ASN A 58 16.95 1.51 -12.82
C ASN A 58 15.88 1.00 -11.83
N VAL A 59 15.76 1.60 -10.64
CA VAL A 59 14.74 1.28 -9.65
C VAL A 59 14.13 2.56 -9.08
N LEU A 60 12.82 2.58 -8.90
CA LEU A 60 12.12 3.57 -8.08
C LEU A 60 11.57 2.85 -6.85
N HIS A 61 11.87 3.37 -5.66
CA HIS A 61 11.12 3.00 -4.46
C HIS A 61 9.94 3.95 -4.35
N VAL A 62 8.73 3.43 -4.49
CA VAL A 62 7.50 4.23 -4.55
C VAL A 62 6.66 4.00 -3.30
N TYR A 63 6.25 5.09 -2.68
CA TYR A 63 5.30 5.16 -1.58
C TYR A 63 4.16 6.15 -1.91
N GLY A 64 3.08 6.14 -1.13
CA GLY A 64 1.94 7.05 -1.33
C GLY A 64 1.02 6.68 -2.50
N VAL A 65 1.00 5.41 -2.91
CA VAL A 65 0.22 4.92 -4.05
C VAL A 65 -1.22 4.61 -3.65
N ASP A 66 -2.18 5.03 -4.47
CA ASP A 66 -3.59 4.70 -4.36
C ASP A 66 -3.93 3.59 -5.37
N SER A 67 -4.11 2.36 -4.88
CA SER A 67 -4.37 1.18 -5.72
C SER A 67 -5.68 1.24 -6.51
N SER A 68 -6.57 2.21 -6.24
CA SER A 68 -7.82 2.40 -6.97
C SER A 68 -7.68 3.23 -8.25
N GLN A 69 -6.56 3.92 -8.44
CA GLN A 69 -6.29 4.75 -9.61
C GLN A 69 -5.64 3.96 -10.76
N ASP A 70 -5.58 4.57 -11.94
CA ASP A 70 -4.94 3.99 -13.12
C ASP A 70 -3.48 4.44 -13.21
N HIS A 71 -2.55 3.49 -13.08
CA HIS A 71 -1.10 3.72 -13.17
C HIS A 71 -0.50 3.32 -14.52
N GLY A 72 -1.32 2.88 -15.48
CA GLY A 72 -0.87 2.26 -16.72
C GLY A 72 0.10 3.11 -17.53
N GLU A 73 -0.22 4.39 -17.72
CA GLU A 73 0.64 5.27 -18.54
C GLU A 73 2.04 5.47 -17.94
N CYS A 74 2.16 5.66 -16.63
CA CYS A 74 3.46 5.83 -15.99
C CYS A 74 4.23 4.50 -15.92
N MET A 75 3.56 3.41 -15.58
CA MET A 75 4.17 2.08 -15.55
C MET A 75 4.74 1.68 -16.90
N GLU A 76 3.99 1.88 -17.99
CA GLU A 76 4.46 1.63 -19.36
C GLU A 76 5.69 2.48 -19.67
N ARG A 77 5.67 3.78 -19.37
CA ARG A 77 6.80 4.67 -19.68
C ARG A 77 8.07 4.32 -18.91
N PHE A 78 7.96 3.95 -17.64
CA PHE A 78 9.10 3.46 -16.87
C PHE A 78 9.62 2.14 -17.42
N MET A 79 8.71 1.24 -17.79
CA MET A 79 9.03 -0.04 -18.43
C MET A 79 9.80 0.16 -19.74
N GLU A 80 9.39 1.11 -20.60
CA GLU A 80 10.08 1.44 -21.86
C GLU A 80 11.52 1.93 -21.65
N LYS A 81 11.84 2.41 -20.44
CA LYS A 81 13.19 2.87 -20.06
C LYS A 81 13.96 1.86 -19.22
N GLY A 82 13.36 0.71 -18.94
CA GLY A 82 13.94 -0.32 -18.07
C GLY A 82 14.11 0.11 -16.61
N ILE A 83 13.17 0.94 -16.15
CA ILE A 83 13.05 1.35 -14.75
C ILE A 83 12.01 0.44 -14.08
N TYR A 84 12.44 -0.21 -13.00
CA TYR A 84 11.62 -1.10 -12.19
C TYR A 84 11.10 -0.39 -10.94
N LEU A 85 10.04 -0.90 -10.32
CA LEU A 85 9.44 -0.32 -9.12
C LEU A 85 9.47 -1.30 -7.94
N LEU A 86 9.92 -0.83 -6.79
CA LEU A 86 9.65 -1.41 -5.48
C LEU A 86 8.54 -0.57 -4.84
N ILE A 87 7.40 -1.19 -4.52
CA ILE A 87 6.20 -0.46 -4.11
C ILE A 87 5.87 -0.78 -2.65
N ASP A 88 5.65 0.24 -1.85
CA ASP A 88 5.17 0.09 -0.48
C ASP A 88 3.73 -0.43 -0.47
N LEU A 89 3.47 -1.47 0.32
CA LEU A 89 2.10 -1.85 0.63
C LEU A 89 1.48 -0.81 1.56
N PRO A 90 0.23 -0.37 1.29
CA PRO A 90 -0.35 0.79 1.95
C PRO A 90 -0.45 0.57 3.47
N ILE A 91 0.11 1.50 4.23
CA ILE A 91 -0.08 1.59 5.67
C ILE A 91 -1.09 2.71 5.96
N THR A 92 -2.15 2.40 6.71
CA THR A 92 -3.15 3.40 7.13
C THR A 92 -2.56 4.49 8.06
N SER A 93 -1.30 4.32 8.47
CA SER A 93 -0.47 5.31 9.14
C SER A 93 0.94 5.21 8.56
N THR A 94 1.52 6.32 8.10
CA THR A 94 2.87 6.46 7.49
C THR A 94 4.04 5.99 8.37
N TYR A 95 3.76 5.39 9.53
CA TYR A 95 4.75 4.87 10.46
C TYR A 95 4.25 3.54 11.05
N ILE A 96 5.13 2.53 11.11
CA ILE A 96 4.96 1.40 12.02
C ILE A 96 5.22 1.93 13.42
N TYR A 97 4.22 2.51 14.06
CA TYR A 97 4.27 2.57 15.50
C TYR A 97 3.99 1.16 16.05
N ILE A 98 4.78 0.77 17.04
CA ILE A 98 4.65 -0.44 17.86
C ILE A 98 3.23 -0.58 18.48
N ASP A 99 2.38 0.44 18.36
CA ASP A 99 1.00 0.44 18.85
C ASP A 99 -0.05 -0.10 17.86
N SER A 100 0.26 -0.27 16.56
CA SER A 100 -0.69 -0.77 15.54
C SER A 100 -0.48 -2.23 15.14
N THR A 101 -0.16 -3.08 16.12
CA THR A 101 0.13 -4.54 16.01
C THR A 101 -1.02 -5.42 15.51
N THR A 102 -2.11 -4.83 15.00
CA THR A 102 -3.29 -5.58 14.54
C THR A 102 -3.19 -5.86 13.04
N TRP A 103 -3.13 -7.14 12.70
CA TRP A 103 -3.31 -7.64 11.35
C TRP A 103 -4.79 -7.93 11.10
N THR A 104 -5.46 -7.16 10.23
CA THR A 104 -6.90 -7.30 9.96
C THR A 104 -7.21 -7.58 8.49
N ASN A 105 -8.43 -8.03 8.21
CA ASN A 105 -8.96 -8.26 6.87
C ASN A 105 -9.01 -6.97 6.03
N GLU A 106 -9.14 -5.79 6.65
CA GLU A 106 -9.02 -4.50 5.93
C GLU A 106 -7.59 -4.27 5.45
N LYS A 107 -6.59 -4.42 6.33
CA LYS A 107 -5.18 -4.30 5.96
C LYS A 107 -4.81 -5.31 4.88
N PHE A 108 -5.24 -6.56 5.06
CA PHE A 108 -5.06 -7.60 4.06
C PHE A 108 -5.68 -7.22 2.71
N SER A 109 -6.93 -6.76 2.69
CA SER A 109 -7.60 -6.35 1.45
C SER A 109 -6.84 -5.21 0.75
N ALA A 110 -6.40 -4.19 1.51
CA ALA A 110 -5.61 -3.09 0.96
C ALA A 110 -4.27 -3.57 0.36
N TYR A 111 -3.61 -4.54 0.99
CA TYR A 111 -2.41 -5.18 0.44
C TYR A 111 -2.74 -5.93 -0.86
N MET A 112 -3.84 -6.67 -0.91
CA MET A 112 -4.25 -7.43 -2.10
C MET A 112 -4.65 -6.51 -3.26
N ASP A 113 -5.32 -5.40 -2.98
CA ASP A 113 -5.68 -4.40 -3.99
C ASP A 113 -4.42 -3.79 -4.62
N MET A 114 -3.40 -3.50 -3.82
CA MET A 114 -2.10 -3.04 -4.31
C MET A 114 -1.42 -4.10 -5.19
N VAL A 115 -1.42 -5.37 -4.76
CA VAL A 115 -0.89 -6.46 -5.58
C VAL A 115 -1.66 -6.59 -6.90
N ASP A 116 -2.99 -6.57 -6.86
CA ASP A 116 -3.85 -6.67 -8.04
C ASP A 116 -3.60 -5.51 -9.03
N ALA A 117 -3.39 -4.29 -8.52
CA ALA A 117 -3.10 -3.10 -9.33
C ALA A 117 -1.76 -3.18 -10.07
N PHE A 118 -0.75 -3.88 -9.52
CA PHE A 118 0.62 -3.84 -10.05
C PHE A 118 1.17 -5.19 -10.53
N ALA A 119 0.50 -6.31 -10.29
CA ALA A 119 1.05 -7.64 -10.54
C ALA A 119 1.28 -7.97 -12.02
N PHE A 120 0.53 -7.33 -12.91
CA PHE A 120 0.60 -7.58 -14.35
C PHE A 120 1.74 -6.83 -15.05
N TYR A 121 2.32 -5.80 -14.44
CA TYR A 121 3.48 -5.11 -15.01
C TYR A 121 4.76 -5.89 -14.75
N THR A 122 5.56 -6.14 -15.79
CA THR A 122 6.82 -6.87 -15.66
C THR A 122 7.91 -6.08 -14.96
N ASN A 123 7.81 -4.74 -14.94
CA ASN A 123 8.72 -3.86 -14.23
C ASN A 123 8.36 -3.63 -12.75
N THR A 124 7.31 -4.26 -12.20
CA THR A 124 7.12 -4.32 -10.74
C THR A 124 8.20 -5.26 -10.14
N LEU A 125 9.28 -4.71 -9.60
CA LEU A 125 10.37 -5.51 -9.03
C LEU A 125 9.90 -6.32 -7.82
N GLY A 126 9.10 -5.71 -6.95
CA GLY A 126 8.66 -6.31 -5.71
C GLY A 126 7.79 -5.37 -4.89
N PHE A 127 7.27 -5.87 -3.78
CA PHE A 127 6.55 -5.06 -2.79
C PHE A 127 7.29 -5.08 -1.45
N TYR A 128 7.26 -3.95 -0.74
CA TYR A 128 7.70 -3.91 0.65
C TYR A 128 6.57 -4.31 1.57
N LEU A 129 6.87 -5.32 2.37
CA LEU A 129 6.04 -5.80 3.46
C LEU A 129 6.42 -5.05 4.73
N VAL A 130 5.44 -4.32 5.25
CA VAL A 130 5.56 -3.59 6.51
C VAL A 130 4.92 -4.40 7.66
N ASP A 131 4.07 -5.40 7.36
CA ASP A 131 3.41 -6.30 8.31
C ASP A 131 3.14 -7.69 7.67
N ASN A 132 3.01 -8.74 8.49
CA ASN A 132 3.17 -10.18 8.23
C ASN A 132 2.77 -10.86 6.88
N SER A 133 3.35 -12.06 6.74
CA SER A 133 3.70 -12.90 5.57
C SER A 133 2.64 -13.56 4.66
N ILE A 134 1.43 -13.01 4.47
CA ILE A 134 0.38 -13.74 3.72
C ILE A 134 0.42 -13.54 2.19
N THR A 135 1.14 -12.52 1.70
CA THR A 135 1.04 -12.03 0.32
C THR A 135 1.40 -13.06 -0.75
N ASP A 136 2.39 -13.92 -0.53
CA ASP A 136 2.84 -14.93 -1.51
C ASP A 136 1.76 -15.96 -1.86
N SER A 137 0.99 -16.39 -0.85
CA SER A 137 -0.09 -17.34 -1.04
C SER A 137 -1.19 -16.78 -1.95
N TYR A 138 -1.45 -15.47 -1.84
CA TYR A 138 -2.41 -14.78 -2.68
C TYR A 138 -1.91 -14.58 -4.11
N ILE A 139 -0.67 -14.11 -4.30
CA ILE A 139 -0.04 -13.96 -5.62
C ILE A 139 -0.16 -15.27 -6.42
N LYS A 140 0.17 -16.39 -5.77
CA LYS A 140 0.05 -17.73 -6.36
C LYS A 140 -1.40 -18.11 -6.65
N ALA A 141 -2.33 -17.88 -5.72
CA ALA A 141 -3.74 -18.24 -5.88
C ALA A 141 -4.43 -17.46 -7.02
N ARG A 142 -4.02 -16.22 -7.28
CA ARG A 142 -4.48 -15.40 -8.40
C ARG A 142 -3.88 -15.79 -9.75
N GLY A 143 -2.84 -16.63 -9.76
CA GLY A 143 -2.12 -17.01 -10.98
C GLY A 143 -1.23 -15.90 -11.54
N TYR A 144 -0.84 -14.94 -10.70
CA TYR A 144 0.15 -13.94 -11.08
C TYR A 144 1.53 -14.56 -11.20
N ARG A 145 2.46 -13.83 -11.85
CA ARG A 145 3.88 -14.20 -11.80
C ARG A 145 4.37 -14.16 -10.35
N SER A 146 5.47 -14.84 -10.06
CA SER A 146 6.16 -14.64 -8.78
C SER A 146 6.66 -13.20 -8.71
N ILE A 147 6.21 -12.46 -7.69
CA ILE A 147 6.65 -11.09 -7.43
C ILE A 147 7.29 -11.11 -6.04
N PRO A 148 8.58 -10.77 -5.93
CA PRO A 148 9.27 -10.75 -4.66
C PRO A 148 8.58 -9.88 -3.61
N ILE A 149 8.44 -10.40 -2.39
CA ILE A 149 7.96 -9.66 -1.22
C ILE A 149 9.11 -9.48 -0.24
N GLY A 150 9.50 -8.23 0.01
CA GLY A 150 10.66 -7.93 0.86
C GLY A 150 10.28 -7.37 2.22
N GLY A 151 11.13 -7.61 3.21
CA GLY A 151 11.06 -6.90 4.49
C GLY A 151 11.89 -5.62 4.44
N TYR A 152 11.45 -4.62 5.19
CA TYR A 152 12.16 -3.34 5.32
C TYR A 152 12.06 -2.82 6.75
N VAL A 153 13.09 -2.14 7.22
CA VAL A 153 13.10 -1.51 8.54
C VAL A 153 13.58 -0.06 8.46
N LEU A 154 12.77 0.83 9.03
CA LEU A 154 13.08 2.24 9.30
C LEU A 154 13.56 2.34 10.76
N THR A 155 14.86 2.50 11.01
CA THR A 155 15.29 2.85 12.38
C THR A 155 16.48 3.80 12.35
N ASP A 156 16.49 4.78 13.27
CA ASP A 156 17.54 5.78 13.40
C ASP A 156 18.52 5.51 14.55
N SER A 157 18.35 4.41 15.31
CA SER A 157 19.01 4.30 16.61
C SER A 157 20.38 3.61 16.55
N ASP A 158 21.34 4.12 17.31
CA ASP A 158 22.68 3.53 17.48
C ASP A 158 22.66 2.07 18.02
N TYR A 159 21.53 1.63 18.61
CA TYR A 159 21.29 0.28 19.12
C TYR A 159 20.70 -0.68 18.06
N ALA A 160 20.39 -0.19 16.87
CA ALA A 160 19.62 -0.92 15.88
C ALA A 160 20.36 -2.07 15.18
N GLN A 161 21.70 -2.14 15.27
CA GLN A 161 22.46 -3.07 14.43
C GLN A 161 22.26 -4.55 14.83
N GLU A 162 22.20 -4.85 16.13
CA GLU A 162 21.84 -6.19 16.60
C GLU A 162 20.37 -6.51 16.26
N THR A 163 19.50 -5.49 16.34
CA THR A 163 18.10 -5.60 15.95
C THR A 163 17.93 -5.86 14.45
N TYR A 164 18.73 -5.26 13.57
CA TYR A 164 18.60 -5.42 12.12
C TYR A 164 18.78 -6.85 11.67
N ARG A 165 19.83 -7.51 12.16
CA ARG A 165 20.06 -8.92 11.81
C ARG A 165 18.99 -9.82 12.41
N LEU A 166 18.59 -9.58 13.65
CA LEU A 166 17.54 -10.37 14.31
C LEU A 166 16.18 -10.24 13.59
N VAL A 167 15.78 -9.03 13.20
CA VAL A 167 14.53 -8.81 12.46
C VAL A 167 14.63 -9.43 11.07
N ALA A 168 15.77 -9.27 10.38
CA ALA A 168 15.97 -9.89 9.08
C ALA A 168 15.84 -11.42 9.16
N ASP A 169 16.55 -12.05 10.11
CA ASP A 169 16.49 -13.50 10.34
C ASP A 169 15.07 -13.96 10.67
N TYR A 170 14.35 -13.23 11.51
CA TYR A 170 12.95 -13.53 11.84
C TYR A 170 12.03 -13.45 10.62
N MET A 171 12.17 -12.40 9.79
CA MET A 171 11.36 -12.22 8.59
C MET A 171 11.69 -13.23 7.49
N ALA A 172 12.88 -13.83 7.53
CA ALA A 172 13.34 -14.81 6.55
C ALA A 172 13.28 -16.27 7.04
N CYS A 173 12.86 -16.52 8.29
CA CYS A 173 12.75 -17.87 8.84
C CYS A 173 11.36 -18.51 8.63
N GLY A 174 11.25 -19.80 8.97
CA GLY A 174 9.97 -20.50 8.97
C GLY A 174 9.38 -20.77 7.58
N ASN A 175 8.06 -20.92 7.51
CA ASN A 175 7.32 -21.25 6.27
C ASN A 175 6.78 -20.02 5.53
N SER A 176 7.06 -18.84 6.08
CA SER A 176 6.40 -17.57 5.80
C SER A 176 7.50 -16.52 5.74
N SER A 177 8.33 -16.59 4.71
CA SER A 177 9.59 -15.84 4.60
C SER A 177 9.53 -14.79 3.51
N ILE A 178 10.18 -13.65 3.74
CA ILE A 178 10.47 -12.66 2.71
C ILE A 178 11.44 -13.19 1.64
N ASP A 179 11.46 -12.53 0.48
CA ASP A 179 12.35 -12.82 -0.64
C ASP A 179 13.62 -11.96 -0.66
N PHE A 180 13.58 -10.77 -0.06
CA PHE A 180 14.71 -9.85 0.06
C PHE A 180 14.58 -8.99 1.32
N TRP A 181 15.69 -8.43 1.79
CA TRP A 181 15.73 -7.56 2.97
C TRP A 181 16.34 -6.21 2.64
N ALA A 182 15.67 -5.13 3.02
CA ALA A 182 16.20 -3.79 2.85
C ALA A 182 16.33 -3.08 4.19
N LEU A 183 17.28 -2.14 4.27
CA LEU A 183 17.50 -1.33 5.45
C LEU A 183 17.88 0.10 5.08
N VAL A 184 17.49 1.02 5.94
CA VAL A 184 17.95 2.40 5.89
C VAL A 184 19.29 2.52 6.58
N ASP A 185 20.20 3.28 5.97
CA ASP A 185 21.38 3.75 6.68
C ASP A 185 21.79 5.14 6.18
N TYR A 186 21.70 6.12 7.08
CA TYR A 186 22.11 7.50 6.85
C TYR A 186 23.46 7.82 7.52
N SER A 187 24.21 6.80 7.96
CA SER A 187 25.42 6.98 8.78
C SER A 187 26.64 7.48 7.99
N TRP A 188 26.56 7.46 6.65
CA TRP A 188 27.61 7.98 5.81
C TRP A 188 27.38 9.46 5.49
N CYS A 189 28.25 10.30 6.03
CA CYS A 189 28.27 11.74 5.82
C CYS A 189 29.61 12.19 5.25
N ASP A 190 29.59 13.19 4.37
CA ASP A 190 30.62 13.49 3.37
C ASP A 190 32.07 13.27 3.86
N ASN A 191 32.89 12.58 3.06
CA ASN A 191 34.26 12.16 3.40
C ASN A 191 34.36 11.13 4.55
N SER A 192 33.27 10.44 4.86
CA SER A 192 33.33 9.23 5.68
C SER A 192 34.08 8.11 4.95
N THR A 193 34.25 6.99 5.65
CA THR A 193 34.93 5.81 5.15
C THR A 193 34.11 4.58 5.48
N PHE A 194 34.40 3.48 4.80
CA PHE A 194 33.80 2.18 5.08
C PHE A 194 33.86 1.78 6.57
N THR A 195 34.93 2.15 7.27
CA THR A 195 35.16 1.80 8.68
C THR A 195 34.62 2.82 9.67
N SER A 196 34.48 4.10 9.27
CA SER A 196 33.91 5.14 10.15
C SER A 196 32.39 5.25 10.06
N SER A 197 31.80 4.80 8.96
CA SER A 197 30.35 4.59 8.82
C SER A 197 29.92 3.23 9.39
N ASN A 198 28.62 2.98 9.46
CA ASN A 198 28.08 1.66 9.83
C ASN A 198 28.28 0.60 8.74
N TYR A 199 28.70 0.96 7.52
CA TYR A 199 28.76 0.04 6.39
C TYR A 199 29.65 -1.18 6.66
N SER A 200 30.78 -1.02 7.36
CA SER A 200 31.63 -2.15 7.73
C SER A 200 30.92 -3.14 8.65
N ARG A 201 30.28 -2.65 9.71
CA ARG A 201 29.55 -3.48 10.69
C ARG A 201 28.35 -4.16 10.06
N LEU A 202 27.58 -3.43 9.24
CA LEU A 202 26.45 -3.99 8.51
C LEU A 202 26.91 -5.08 7.52
N THR A 203 27.98 -4.82 6.77
CA THR A 203 28.51 -5.78 5.79
C THR A 203 29.03 -7.06 6.48
N GLU A 204 29.69 -6.92 7.63
CA GLU A 204 30.11 -8.07 8.44
C GLU A 204 28.89 -8.86 8.94
N SER A 205 27.91 -8.16 9.52
CA SER A 205 26.69 -8.73 10.09
C SER A 205 25.84 -9.49 9.06
N PHE A 206 25.84 -9.08 7.79
CA PHE A 206 25.05 -9.72 6.73
C PHE A 206 25.87 -10.57 5.75
N SER A 207 27.16 -10.79 6.03
CA SER A 207 28.07 -11.52 5.13
C SER A 207 27.64 -12.96 4.81
N ASP A 208 26.85 -13.57 5.69
CA ASP A 208 26.29 -14.92 5.55
C ASP A 208 24.76 -14.94 5.35
N TYR A 209 24.14 -13.80 5.01
CA TYR A 209 22.69 -13.73 4.83
C TYR A 209 22.24 -14.35 3.49
N PRO A 210 21.19 -15.21 3.47
CA PRO A 210 20.86 -16.02 2.30
C PRO A 210 20.04 -15.32 1.21
N LEU A 211 19.44 -14.17 1.53
CA LEU A 211 18.57 -13.40 0.64
C LEU A 211 19.27 -12.15 0.13
N PRO A 212 18.82 -11.55 -0.99
CA PRO A 212 19.37 -10.30 -1.46
C PRO A 212 19.13 -9.21 -0.43
N ILE A 213 20.15 -8.39 -0.19
CA ILE A 213 20.07 -7.21 0.65
C ILE A 213 20.51 -5.97 -0.08
N PHE A 214 19.98 -4.81 0.27
CA PHE A 214 20.37 -3.52 -0.30
C PHE A 214 19.99 -2.38 0.65
N LEU A 215 20.55 -1.21 0.41
CA LEU A 215 20.18 0.01 1.15
C LEU A 215 18.89 0.58 0.54
N ALA A 216 17.81 0.59 1.30
CA ALA A 216 16.52 1.11 0.85
C ALA A 216 16.46 2.64 0.90
N ASP A 217 17.24 3.26 1.77
CA ASP A 217 17.51 4.69 1.74
C ASP A 217 18.97 4.94 2.16
N TYR A 218 19.68 5.75 1.38
CA TYR A 218 20.95 6.35 1.75
C TYR A 218 20.97 7.82 1.31
N ALA A 219 21.42 8.68 2.20
CA ALA A 219 21.78 10.09 2.02
C ALA A 219 22.09 10.64 3.42
N CYS A 220 23.24 11.26 3.64
CA CYS A 220 23.60 11.77 4.97
C CYS A 220 22.46 12.57 5.64
N GLU A 221 22.22 12.27 6.92
CA GLU A 221 21.22 12.94 7.76
C GLU A 221 21.73 14.32 8.23
N PRO A 222 21.04 15.44 7.94
CA PRO A 222 21.50 16.79 8.31
C PRO A 222 21.84 16.96 9.80
N THR A 223 21.13 16.26 10.68
CA THR A 223 21.38 16.33 12.13
C THR A 223 22.75 15.75 12.52
N THR A 224 23.30 14.83 11.72
CA THR A 224 24.61 14.19 11.95
C THR A 224 25.79 15.08 11.54
N GLU A 225 25.57 16.10 10.70
CA GLU A 225 26.58 17.08 10.31
C GLU A 225 26.44 18.45 11.04
N ASN A 226 25.98 18.45 12.29
CA ASN A 226 25.74 19.69 13.06
C ASN A 226 24.76 20.68 12.38
N ASN A 227 23.75 20.17 11.65
CA ASN A 227 22.84 20.98 10.83
C ASN A 227 23.57 21.78 9.73
N SER A 228 24.64 21.23 9.17
CA SER A 228 25.22 21.75 7.94
C SER A 228 24.17 21.73 6.82
N ASP A 229 24.30 22.67 5.89
CA ASP A 229 23.46 22.72 4.71
C ASP A 229 23.73 21.47 3.86
N VAL A 230 22.84 20.49 3.94
CA VAL A 230 22.83 19.27 3.12
C VAL A 230 22.60 19.55 1.63
N ALA A 231 22.39 20.81 1.25
CA ALA A 231 22.53 21.26 -0.12
C ALA A 231 24.01 21.14 -0.55
N GLY A 232 24.35 20.04 -1.21
CA GLY A 232 25.68 19.83 -1.76
C GLY A 232 26.36 18.52 -1.40
N ARG A 233 25.62 17.52 -0.88
CA ARG A 233 26.15 16.16 -0.63
C ARG A 233 27.02 15.68 -1.79
N ILE A 234 28.19 15.14 -1.48
CA ILE A 234 29.13 14.68 -2.51
C ILE A 234 28.86 13.24 -2.96
N PHE A 235 28.06 12.50 -2.20
CA PHE A 235 27.63 11.11 -2.44
C PHE A 235 28.81 10.12 -2.59
N ASP A 236 29.91 10.32 -1.85
CA ASP A 236 31.09 9.44 -1.96
C ASP A 236 30.87 8.03 -1.38
N GLU A 237 29.78 7.80 -0.65
CA GLU A 237 29.26 6.48 -0.30
C GLU A 237 28.95 5.62 -1.52
N VAL A 238 28.52 6.22 -2.63
CA VAL A 238 28.15 5.50 -3.87
C VAL A 238 29.34 4.67 -4.37
N GLY A 239 30.54 5.25 -4.39
CA GLY A 239 31.75 4.51 -4.77
C GLY A 239 32.02 3.29 -3.86
N THR A 240 31.60 3.36 -2.59
CA THR A 240 31.74 2.27 -1.63
C THR A 240 30.63 1.23 -1.77
N ILE A 241 29.37 1.65 -1.93
CA ILE A 241 28.19 0.77 -2.12
C ILE A 241 28.42 -0.19 -3.31
N TYR A 242 28.89 0.35 -4.43
CA TYR A 242 29.15 -0.44 -5.64
C TYR A 242 30.61 -0.93 -5.74
N GLY A 243 31.40 -0.71 -4.68
CA GLY A 243 32.79 -1.17 -4.58
C GLY A 243 32.89 -2.65 -4.17
N PRO A 244 34.07 -3.27 -4.32
CA PRO A 244 34.25 -4.71 -4.10
C PRO A 244 34.04 -5.16 -2.65
N ARG A 245 34.11 -4.24 -1.67
CA ARG A 245 33.87 -4.59 -0.26
C ARG A 245 32.40 -4.79 0.08
N ILE A 246 31.50 -4.18 -0.69
CA ILE A 246 30.05 -4.18 -0.42
C ILE A 246 29.30 -4.95 -1.51
N SER A 247 29.58 -4.70 -2.79
CA SER A 247 28.83 -5.27 -3.94
C SER A 247 28.86 -6.80 -4.07
N ASP A 248 29.77 -7.49 -3.38
CA ASP A 248 29.77 -8.95 -3.29
C ASP A 248 28.63 -9.49 -2.41
N ILE A 249 28.23 -8.73 -1.39
CA ILE A 249 27.20 -9.08 -0.40
C ILE A 249 25.89 -8.33 -0.69
N TRP A 250 25.98 -7.03 -0.98
CA TRP A 250 24.84 -6.14 -1.17
C TRP A 250 24.52 -5.94 -2.65
N SER A 251 23.24 -5.73 -2.93
CA SER A 251 22.68 -5.59 -4.27
C SER A 251 22.54 -4.13 -4.72
N GLY A 252 23.26 -3.19 -4.10
CA GLY A 252 23.22 -1.77 -4.42
C GLY A 252 22.44 -0.95 -3.41
N GLY A 253 21.85 0.17 -3.85
CA GLY A 253 21.13 1.07 -2.96
C GLY A 253 20.19 2.02 -3.68
N ILE A 254 19.34 2.66 -2.88
CA ILE A 254 18.33 3.63 -3.29
C ILE A 254 18.61 4.94 -2.54
N VAL A 255 18.77 6.04 -3.27
CA VAL A 255 19.03 7.35 -2.67
C VAL A 255 17.74 8.03 -2.24
N TYR A 256 17.74 8.65 -1.06
CA TYR A 256 16.63 9.47 -0.56
C TYR A 256 16.94 10.96 -0.80
N GLU A 257 16.14 11.74 -1.53
CA GLU A 257 14.92 11.39 -2.29
C GLU A 257 14.85 12.21 -3.60
N TRP A 258 13.93 11.84 -4.52
CA TRP A 258 13.81 12.52 -5.81
C TRP A 258 13.44 13.99 -5.68
N ALA A 259 12.28 14.27 -5.08
CA ALA A 259 11.75 15.60 -4.80
C ALA A 259 11.25 15.62 -3.36
N SER A 260 11.32 16.78 -2.71
CA SER A 260 10.96 16.88 -1.28
C SER A 260 9.51 16.43 -1.03
N SER A 261 9.36 15.47 -0.12
CA SER A 261 8.10 14.90 0.34
C SER A 261 7.23 15.88 1.14
N SER A 262 7.84 16.89 1.77
CA SER A 262 7.17 17.86 2.64
C SER A 262 7.76 19.27 2.52
N TYR A 263 6.91 20.26 2.27
CA TYR A 263 7.30 21.69 2.25
C TYR A 263 7.89 22.20 3.56
N SER A 264 7.73 21.45 4.66
CA SER A 264 8.26 21.80 5.99
C SER A 264 9.50 21.02 6.39
N ASP A 265 10.00 20.10 5.55
CA ASP A 265 11.23 19.37 5.86
C ASP A 265 12.45 20.28 5.66
N PRO A 266 13.18 20.65 6.73
CA PRO A 266 14.39 21.46 6.61
C PRO A 266 15.58 20.70 5.99
N SER A 267 15.44 19.39 5.70
CA SER A 267 16.55 18.46 5.50
C SER A 267 17.04 18.29 4.06
N ASP A 268 16.61 19.15 3.12
CA ASP A 268 16.99 19.24 1.69
C ASP A 268 17.58 17.94 1.06
N TYR A 269 16.83 16.84 1.16
CA TYR A 269 17.18 15.55 0.58
C TYR A 269 16.98 15.49 -0.94
N ALA A 270 16.18 16.42 -1.46
CA ALA A 270 15.74 16.41 -2.84
C ALA A 270 16.93 16.40 -3.82
N LEU A 271 16.79 15.66 -4.92
CA LEU A 271 17.64 15.79 -6.10
C LEU A 271 17.12 16.86 -7.05
N VAL A 272 15.82 17.14 -7.01
CA VAL A 272 15.19 18.11 -7.90
C VAL A 272 14.25 19.05 -7.15
N ASN A 273 14.27 20.31 -7.58
CA ASN A 273 13.29 21.30 -7.17
C ASN A 273 12.16 21.33 -8.20
N LEU A 274 10.92 21.22 -7.73
CA LEU A 274 9.73 21.29 -8.58
C LEU A 274 9.07 22.66 -8.45
N THR A 275 8.83 23.34 -9.57
CA THR A 275 8.08 24.60 -9.63
C THR A 275 7.18 24.59 -10.85
N ASP A 276 5.86 24.74 -10.68
CA ASP A 276 4.88 24.74 -11.77
C ASP A 276 5.05 23.55 -12.75
N ASN A 277 5.18 22.33 -12.20
CA ASN A 277 5.44 21.10 -12.98
C ASN A 277 6.73 21.15 -13.83
N THR A 278 7.66 22.05 -13.50
CA THR A 278 8.98 22.16 -14.13
C THR A 278 10.04 21.66 -13.16
N ILE A 279 10.89 20.78 -13.66
CA ILE A 279 11.98 20.19 -12.91
C ILE A 279 13.25 21.05 -13.01
N GLN A 280 13.85 21.36 -11.87
CA GLN A 280 15.17 21.99 -11.78
C GLN A 280 16.14 21.05 -11.06
N LEU A 281 17.18 20.62 -11.77
CA LEU A 281 18.22 19.74 -11.22
C LEU A 281 19.13 20.53 -10.29
N ASN A 282 19.15 20.17 -9.00
CA ASN A 282 19.93 20.89 -8.00
C ASN A 282 21.38 20.37 -7.93
N GLN A 283 22.13 20.78 -6.90
CA GLN A 283 23.52 20.35 -6.74
C GLN A 283 23.65 18.88 -6.35
N ASN A 284 22.74 18.36 -5.51
CA ASN A 284 22.72 16.95 -5.10
C ASN A 284 22.60 16.02 -6.32
N TYR A 285 21.70 16.34 -7.27
CA TYR A 285 21.60 15.61 -8.54
C TYR A 285 22.93 15.55 -9.30
N LYS A 286 23.65 16.68 -9.38
CA LYS A 286 24.91 16.76 -10.14
C LYS A 286 26.02 15.95 -9.48
N SER A 287 26.11 16.01 -8.16
CA SER A 287 27.06 15.21 -7.37
C SER A 287 26.78 13.72 -7.53
N LEU A 288 25.52 13.30 -7.32
CA LEU A 288 25.10 11.91 -7.50
C LEU A 288 25.36 11.41 -8.93
N SER A 289 25.02 12.22 -9.94
CA SER A 289 25.29 11.90 -11.34
C SER A 289 26.76 11.63 -11.60
N THR A 290 27.66 12.39 -10.95
CA THR A 290 29.11 12.21 -11.08
C THR A 290 29.56 10.90 -10.46
N GLN A 291 29.05 10.58 -9.27
CA GLN A 291 29.39 9.35 -8.56
C GLN A 291 28.86 8.10 -9.27
N LEU A 292 27.59 8.10 -9.67
CA LEU A 292 26.97 6.99 -10.42
C LEU A 292 27.63 6.75 -11.79
N ALA A 293 28.18 7.79 -12.43
CA ALA A 293 28.93 7.62 -13.68
C ALA A 293 30.31 6.96 -13.47
N ALA A 294 30.84 7.01 -12.24
CA ALA A 294 32.18 6.50 -11.91
C ALA A 294 32.18 5.05 -11.42
N ILE A 295 31.03 4.49 -11.02
CA ILE A 295 30.96 3.12 -10.49
C ILE A 295 31.19 2.07 -11.59
N ASN A 296 31.82 0.96 -11.20
CA ASN A 296 32.03 -0.20 -12.07
C ASN A 296 32.02 -1.49 -11.22
N PRO A 297 30.86 -1.89 -10.67
CA PRO A 297 30.77 -3.08 -9.81
C PRO A 297 31.12 -4.35 -10.60
N SER A 298 31.67 -5.33 -9.90
CA SER A 298 31.94 -6.65 -10.51
C SER A 298 30.61 -7.38 -10.77
N ILE A 299 30.39 -7.80 -12.01
CA ILE A 299 29.15 -8.45 -12.42
C ILE A 299 29.31 -9.96 -12.43
N THR A 300 28.47 -10.66 -11.67
CA THR A 300 28.39 -12.13 -11.71
C THR A 300 27.32 -12.58 -12.71
N GLN A 301 27.63 -13.53 -13.59
CA GLN A 301 26.60 -14.17 -14.41
C GLN A 301 25.87 -15.25 -13.60
N MET A 302 24.54 -15.33 -13.69
CA MET A 302 23.71 -16.26 -12.93
C MET A 302 24.15 -17.72 -13.13
N SER A 303 24.60 -18.07 -14.34
CA SER A 303 25.14 -19.39 -14.69
C SER A 303 26.46 -19.71 -14.00
N ALA A 304 27.27 -18.69 -13.68
CA ALA A 304 28.52 -18.81 -12.94
C ALA A 304 28.32 -18.62 -11.42
N TYR A 305 27.17 -18.13 -10.99
CA TYR A 305 26.87 -17.90 -9.58
C TYR A 305 26.59 -19.22 -8.84
N THR A 306 27.55 -19.59 -7.97
CA THR A 306 27.47 -20.75 -7.08
C THR A 306 27.32 -20.28 -5.63
N PRO A 307 26.08 -20.17 -5.11
CA PRO A 307 25.83 -19.71 -3.74
C PRO A 307 26.39 -20.71 -2.73
N THR A 308 27.15 -20.22 -1.76
CA THR A 308 27.67 -21.00 -0.63
C THR A 308 26.66 -21.05 0.52
N ILE A 309 25.93 -19.96 0.73
CA ILE A 309 24.85 -19.86 1.71
C ILE A 309 23.56 -20.32 1.03
N THR A 310 22.98 -21.40 1.54
CA THR A 310 21.80 -22.05 0.92
C THR A 310 20.70 -22.41 1.90
N THR A 311 20.94 -22.23 3.20
CA THR A 311 19.97 -22.48 4.27
C THR A 311 19.28 -21.18 4.64
N ALA A 312 17.96 -21.24 4.81
CA ALA A 312 17.21 -20.16 5.45
C ALA A 312 17.74 -19.94 6.89
N PRO A 313 17.67 -18.72 7.43
CA PRO A 313 18.07 -18.47 8.81
C PRO A 313 17.11 -19.18 9.76
N SER A 314 17.62 -19.52 10.96
CA SER A 314 16.78 -19.97 12.06
C SER A 314 16.02 -18.78 12.64
N CYS A 315 14.78 -18.99 13.08
CA CYS A 315 14.06 -17.96 13.82
C CYS A 315 14.80 -17.65 15.13
N PRO A 316 14.96 -16.37 15.51
CA PRO A 316 15.52 -16.02 16.81
C PRO A 316 14.68 -16.58 17.97
N ASP A 317 15.36 -17.04 19.02
CA ASP A 317 14.69 -17.51 20.23
C ASP A 317 14.06 -16.34 21.00
N GLU A 318 12.85 -16.55 21.53
CA GLU A 318 12.19 -15.57 22.39
C GLU A 318 13.00 -15.31 23.67
N SER A 319 13.19 -14.03 24.00
CA SER A 319 13.97 -13.56 25.14
C SER A 319 13.45 -12.22 25.67
N ALA A 320 14.03 -11.72 26.76
CA ALA A 320 13.67 -10.40 27.30
C ALA A 320 13.91 -9.24 26.31
N THR A 321 14.81 -9.43 25.33
CA THR A 321 15.15 -8.44 24.30
C THR A 321 14.53 -8.77 22.93
N TRP A 322 13.88 -9.93 22.79
CA TRP A 322 13.23 -10.37 21.56
C TRP A 322 11.92 -11.10 21.88
N ALA A 323 10.79 -10.42 21.73
CA ALA A 323 9.47 -10.95 22.11
C ALA A 323 8.60 -11.39 20.91
N ALA A 324 9.19 -11.49 19.71
CA ALA A 324 8.44 -11.87 18.51
C ALA A 324 8.29 -13.39 18.43
N SER A 325 7.06 -13.87 18.47
CA SER A 325 6.76 -15.30 18.43
C SER A 325 6.66 -15.86 17.02
N THR A 326 7.17 -17.07 16.82
CA THR A 326 7.05 -17.80 15.55
C THR A 326 5.63 -18.30 15.25
N ILE A 327 4.71 -18.21 16.23
CA ILE A 327 3.29 -18.47 16.04
C ILE A 327 2.63 -17.17 15.56
N LEU A 328 2.37 -17.09 14.26
CA LEU A 328 1.78 -15.90 13.63
C LEU A 328 0.26 -15.84 13.81
N PRO A 329 -0.36 -14.65 13.66
CA PRO A 329 -1.81 -14.52 13.57
C PRO A 329 -2.40 -15.40 12.45
N PRO A 330 -3.68 -15.82 12.57
CA PRO A 330 -4.36 -16.54 11.50
C PRO A 330 -4.45 -15.74 10.20
N THR A 331 -4.80 -16.42 9.11
CA THR A 331 -4.93 -15.78 7.80
C THR A 331 -6.06 -14.77 7.83
N ALA A 332 -5.79 -13.51 7.47
CA ALA A 332 -6.78 -12.43 7.41
C ALA A 332 -7.72 -12.56 6.19
N ASN A 333 -8.37 -13.70 6.06
CA ASN A 333 -9.29 -14.01 4.98
C ASN A 333 -10.65 -13.32 5.22
N THR A 334 -11.04 -12.44 4.30
CA THR A 334 -12.34 -11.74 4.35
C THR A 334 -13.53 -12.71 4.47
N LEU A 335 -13.44 -13.89 3.83
CA LEU A 335 -14.49 -14.91 3.92
C LEU A 335 -14.72 -15.40 5.36
N VAL A 336 -13.67 -15.48 6.20
CA VAL A 336 -13.83 -15.88 7.61
C VAL A 336 -14.69 -14.87 8.35
N CYS A 337 -14.43 -13.58 8.14
CA CYS A 337 -15.14 -12.48 8.78
C CYS A 337 -16.55 -12.29 8.23
N ASP A 338 -16.74 -12.47 6.92
CA ASP A 338 -18.06 -12.41 6.28
C ASP A 338 -18.96 -13.56 6.73
N CYS A 339 -18.43 -14.78 6.77
CA CYS A 339 -19.16 -15.94 7.28
C CYS A 339 -19.51 -15.78 8.76
N MET A 340 -18.59 -15.22 9.56
CA MET A 340 -18.87 -14.87 10.95
C MET A 340 -20.03 -13.88 11.02
N ILE A 341 -19.98 -12.74 10.31
CA ILE A 341 -21.05 -11.73 10.32
C ILE A 341 -22.39 -12.29 9.86
N ALA A 342 -22.40 -13.09 8.79
CA ALA A 342 -23.62 -13.69 8.25
C ALA A 342 -24.30 -14.65 9.24
N SER A 343 -23.55 -15.20 10.20
CA SER A 343 -24.07 -16.09 11.23
C SER A 343 -24.69 -15.39 12.45
N LEU A 344 -24.53 -14.06 12.58
CA LEU A 344 -24.90 -13.34 13.80
C LEU A 344 -26.37 -12.90 13.79
N HIS A 345 -27.07 -13.15 14.91
CA HIS A 345 -28.42 -12.65 15.14
C HIS A 345 -28.44 -11.17 15.49
N CYS A 346 -27.38 -10.68 16.13
CA CYS A 346 -27.25 -9.29 16.54
C CYS A 346 -25.90 -8.76 16.08
N LYS A 347 -25.89 -7.68 15.29
CA LYS A 347 -24.66 -7.07 14.78
C LYS A 347 -24.68 -5.55 14.91
N VAL A 348 -23.49 -4.97 14.97
CA VAL A 348 -23.28 -3.51 14.97
C VAL A 348 -23.38 -2.99 13.55
N ASP A 349 -23.89 -1.77 13.38
CA ASP A 349 -23.83 -1.08 12.10
C ASP A 349 -22.37 -0.79 11.72
N PRO A 350 -21.90 -1.17 10.52
CA PRO A 350 -20.50 -0.95 10.10
C PRO A 350 -20.10 0.54 10.07
N SER A 351 -21.05 1.48 10.02
CA SER A 351 -20.80 2.93 10.10
C SER A 351 -20.59 3.45 11.54
N THR A 352 -20.65 2.58 12.54
CA THR A 352 -20.47 2.95 13.95
C THR A 352 -19.06 3.50 14.19
N SER A 353 -18.96 4.64 14.88
CA SER A 353 -17.67 5.30 15.10
C SER A 353 -16.68 4.44 15.88
N ALA A 354 -15.39 4.57 15.57
CA ALA A 354 -14.32 3.83 16.25
C ALA A 354 -14.34 4.02 17.78
N ASN A 355 -14.58 5.24 18.26
CA ASN A 355 -14.69 5.53 19.70
C ASN A 355 -15.83 4.75 20.35
N THR A 356 -16.97 4.61 19.67
CA THR A 356 -18.10 3.80 20.15
C THR A 356 -17.73 2.33 20.16
N ILE A 357 -17.11 1.81 19.10
CA ILE A 357 -16.65 0.42 19.01
C ILE A 357 -15.72 0.09 20.18
N THR A 358 -14.68 0.89 20.41
CA THR A 358 -13.72 0.69 21.51
C THR A 358 -14.41 0.69 22.88
N SER A 359 -15.33 1.62 23.11
CA SER A 359 -16.07 1.72 24.38
C SER A 359 -16.97 0.51 24.63
N VAL A 360 -17.67 0.05 23.60
CA VAL A 360 -18.55 -1.13 23.67
C VAL A 360 -17.73 -2.40 23.89
N GLN A 361 -16.63 -2.56 23.16
CA GLN A 361 -15.71 -3.67 23.34
C GLN A 361 -15.19 -3.74 24.78
N ALA A 362 -14.67 -2.63 25.30
CA ALA A 362 -14.16 -2.55 26.67
C ALA A 362 -15.23 -2.93 27.70
N THR A 363 -16.45 -2.42 27.53
CA THR A 363 -17.59 -2.72 28.42
C THR A 363 -17.93 -4.21 28.41
N LEU A 364 -18.08 -4.80 27.22
CA LEU A 364 -18.46 -6.19 27.03
C LEU A 364 -17.38 -7.14 27.57
N CYS A 365 -16.13 -6.97 27.13
CA CYS A 365 -15.04 -7.87 27.52
C CYS A 365 -14.70 -7.77 29.01
N THR A 366 -14.91 -6.62 29.65
CA THR A 366 -14.75 -6.49 31.12
C THR A 366 -15.87 -7.19 31.87
N SER A 367 -17.11 -7.11 31.37
CA SER A 367 -18.28 -7.73 32.02
C SER A 367 -18.25 -9.26 31.97
N ASN A 368 -17.75 -9.82 30.87
CA ASN A 368 -17.53 -11.25 30.69
C ASN A 368 -16.47 -11.44 29.61
N SER A 369 -15.25 -11.80 29.98
CA SER A 369 -14.15 -11.95 29.03
C SER A 369 -14.41 -13.02 27.97
N THR A 370 -15.18 -14.06 28.28
CA THR A 370 -15.39 -15.20 27.39
C THR A 370 -16.13 -14.86 26.09
N ILE A 371 -16.90 -13.77 26.07
CA ILE A 371 -17.60 -13.31 24.86
C ILE A 371 -16.65 -12.70 23.83
N CYS A 372 -15.41 -12.39 24.25
CA CYS A 372 -14.35 -11.83 23.41
C CYS A 372 -13.27 -12.84 23.03
N ASP A 373 -13.39 -14.09 23.50
CA ASP A 373 -12.40 -15.14 23.22
C ASP A 373 -12.24 -15.38 21.70
N GLY A 374 -13.33 -15.23 20.94
CA GLY A 374 -13.36 -15.48 19.49
C GLY A 374 -12.50 -14.53 18.66
N PHE A 375 -12.14 -13.35 19.19
CA PHE A 375 -11.28 -12.37 18.52
C PHE A 375 -10.11 -11.93 19.40
N THR A 376 -9.77 -12.70 20.43
CA THR A 376 -8.57 -12.43 21.23
C THR A 376 -7.35 -12.39 20.32
N SER A 377 -6.52 -11.35 20.46
CA SER A 377 -5.25 -11.20 19.75
C SER A 377 -4.20 -10.79 20.78
N ASN A 378 -3.31 -11.71 21.14
CA ASN A 378 -2.24 -11.44 22.07
C ASN A 378 -0.91 -11.94 21.49
N VAL A 379 -0.12 -10.98 21.00
CA VAL A 379 1.19 -11.24 20.37
C VAL A 379 2.24 -11.79 21.35
N THR A 380 2.14 -11.46 22.65
CA THR A 380 3.11 -11.88 23.67
C THR A 380 2.90 -13.33 24.12
N SER A 381 1.65 -13.80 24.12
CA SER A 381 1.28 -15.18 24.48
C SER A 381 0.88 -16.02 23.26
N SER A 382 1.07 -15.46 22.07
CA SER A 382 0.78 -16.09 20.78
C SER A 382 -0.60 -16.73 20.70
N THR A 383 -1.58 -16.04 21.29
CA THR A 383 -2.95 -16.54 21.42
C THR A 383 -3.87 -15.73 20.52
N TYR A 384 -4.47 -16.42 19.55
CA TYR A 384 -5.34 -15.82 18.53
C TYR A 384 -6.66 -16.57 18.42
N GLY A 385 -7.77 -15.84 18.46
CA GLY A 385 -9.09 -16.35 18.09
C GLY A 385 -9.27 -16.42 16.57
N ALA A 386 -10.26 -17.18 16.11
CA ALA A 386 -10.61 -17.32 14.70
C ALA A 386 -10.92 -15.98 14.01
N PHE A 387 -11.47 -15.03 14.77
CA PHE A 387 -11.95 -13.74 14.29
C PHE A 387 -11.04 -12.58 14.74
N SER A 388 -9.84 -12.86 15.24
CA SER A 388 -8.87 -11.84 15.67
C SER A 388 -8.41 -10.95 14.52
N VAL A 389 -8.52 -11.47 13.29
CA VAL A 389 -8.21 -10.79 12.04
C VAL A 389 -9.38 -9.99 11.48
N CYS A 390 -10.57 -10.07 12.08
CA CYS A 390 -11.71 -9.31 11.59
C CYS A 390 -11.64 -7.86 12.04
N SER A 391 -12.34 -7.00 11.33
CA SER A 391 -12.41 -5.57 11.62
C SER A 391 -12.90 -5.29 13.05
N PRO A 392 -12.56 -4.14 13.65
CA PRO A 392 -13.07 -3.79 14.97
C PRO A 392 -14.61 -3.85 15.09
N TRP A 393 -15.35 -3.42 14.06
CA TRP A 393 -16.82 -3.48 14.09
C TRP A 393 -17.34 -4.92 13.98
N GLN A 394 -16.63 -5.78 13.25
CA GLN A 394 -16.94 -7.21 13.13
C GLN A 394 -16.68 -7.94 14.45
N GLN A 395 -15.54 -7.68 15.09
CA GLN A 395 -15.19 -8.22 16.40
C GLN A 395 -16.22 -7.83 17.47
N VAL A 396 -16.62 -6.56 17.52
CA VAL A 396 -17.67 -6.13 18.46
C VAL A 396 -19.03 -6.72 18.12
N SER A 397 -19.35 -6.91 16.84
CA SER A 397 -20.56 -7.64 16.44
C SER A 397 -20.57 -9.06 16.98
N TRP A 398 -19.44 -9.77 16.95
CA TRP A 398 -19.30 -11.08 17.60
C TRP A 398 -19.58 -11.00 19.10
N ALA A 399 -18.92 -10.09 19.83
CA ALA A 399 -19.12 -9.94 21.28
C ALA A 399 -20.59 -9.64 21.64
N ILE A 400 -21.24 -8.76 20.88
CA ILE A 400 -22.65 -8.42 21.08
C ILE A 400 -23.55 -9.63 20.78
N ASN A 401 -23.28 -10.40 19.72
CA ASN A 401 -24.05 -11.60 19.43
C ASN A 401 -23.92 -12.62 20.57
N GLN A 402 -22.72 -12.82 21.13
CA GLN A 402 -22.51 -13.68 22.30
C GLN A 402 -23.26 -13.16 23.53
N TYR A 403 -23.26 -11.85 23.77
CA TYR A 403 -24.08 -11.24 24.82
C TYR A 403 -25.59 -11.46 24.60
N TYR A 404 -26.06 -11.33 23.36
CA TYR A 404 -27.45 -11.60 22.97
C TYR A 404 -27.82 -13.07 23.22
N LEU A 405 -26.97 -14.03 22.83
CA LEU A 405 -27.23 -15.45 23.08
C LEU A 405 -27.32 -15.77 24.58
N ASN A 406 -26.59 -15.05 25.43
CA ASN A 406 -26.61 -15.23 26.87
C ASN A 406 -27.78 -14.53 27.58
N THR A 407 -28.27 -13.41 27.05
CA THR A 407 -29.21 -12.52 27.77
C THR A 407 -30.55 -12.32 27.06
N GLY A 408 -30.64 -12.67 25.78
CA GLY A 408 -31.77 -12.35 24.90
C GLY A 408 -31.84 -10.88 24.46
N SER A 409 -30.91 -10.01 24.90
CA SER A 409 -30.92 -8.58 24.55
C SER A 409 -29.86 -8.24 23.51
N CYS A 410 -30.29 -7.69 22.38
CA CYS A 410 -29.42 -7.16 21.33
C CYS A 410 -29.00 -5.70 21.59
N SER A 411 -29.40 -5.13 22.73
CA SER A 411 -29.07 -3.76 23.13
C SER A 411 -28.36 -3.74 24.49
N GLN A 412 -27.21 -3.08 24.51
CA GLN A 412 -26.64 -2.45 25.70
C GLN A 412 -27.03 -0.96 25.67
N LYS A 413 -27.11 -0.29 26.83
CA LYS A 413 -27.65 1.09 26.99
C LYS A 413 -27.01 2.18 26.09
N THR A 414 -25.95 1.87 25.34
CA THR A 414 -25.20 2.78 24.46
C THR A 414 -24.97 2.26 23.02
N THR A 415 -25.59 1.16 22.58
CA THR A 415 -25.23 0.50 21.30
C THR A 415 -26.21 0.75 20.14
N THR A 416 -25.66 0.93 18.94
CA THR A 416 -26.29 0.96 17.61
C THR A 416 -26.59 -0.44 17.02
N ALA A 417 -26.50 -1.49 17.82
CA ALA A 417 -26.69 -2.87 17.35
C ALA A 417 -28.16 -3.21 17.09
N SER A 418 -28.40 -4.06 16.09
CA SER A 418 -29.75 -4.43 15.65
C SER A 418 -29.89 -5.92 15.37
N LEU A 419 -31.08 -6.44 15.65
CA LEU A 419 -31.45 -7.82 15.34
C LEU A 419 -31.53 -8.00 13.83
N GLN A 420 -30.98 -9.12 13.37
CA GLN A 420 -30.91 -9.49 11.97
C GLN A 420 -31.81 -10.68 11.69
N THR A 421 -32.31 -10.74 10.46
CA THR A 421 -32.95 -11.94 9.94
C THR A 421 -31.86 -12.84 9.41
N LEU A 422 -31.74 -14.07 9.92
CA LEU A 422 -30.71 -15.00 9.45
C LEU A 422 -31.09 -15.61 8.12
N GLU A 423 -30.12 -15.61 7.21
CA GLU A 423 -30.17 -16.34 5.95
C GLU A 423 -29.44 -17.69 6.07
N ALA A 424 -29.74 -18.63 5.18
CA ALA A 424 -29.04 -19.90 5.15
C ALA A 424 -27.58 -19.69 4.71
N LEU A 425 -26.64 -20.15 5.53
CA LEU A 425 -25.22 -20.11 5.20
C LEU A 425 -24.91 -21.14 4.09
N ASN A 426 -23.99 -20.77 3.19
CA ASN A 426 -23.44 -21.71 2.21
C ASN A 426 -22.51 -22.74 2.89
N SER A 427 -22.18 -23.82 2.18
CA SER A 427 -21.34 -24.91 2.72
C SER A 427 -19.96 -24.43 3.17
N SER A 428 -19.35 -23.49 2.44
CA SER A 428 -18.03 -22.94 2.79
C SER A 428 -18.06 -22.21 4.14
N CYS A 429 -19.10 -21.40 4.39
CA CYS A 429 -19.26 -20.73 5.68
C CYS A 429 -19.54 -21.72 6.81
N ILE A 430 -20.34 -22.75 6.57
CA ILE A 430 -20.59 -23.81 7.56
C ILE A 430 -19.28 -24.48 7.97
N ASP A 431 -18.44 -24.84 6.99
CA ASP A 431 -17.15 -25.49 7.25
C ASP A 431 -16.16 -24.57 7.98
N ILE A 432 -16.10 -23.29 7.61
CA ILE A 432 -15.25 -22.28 8.26
C ILE A 432 -15.66 -22.10 9.73
N LEU A 433 -16.95 -21.90 10.00
CA LEU A 433 -17.45 -21.68 11.37
C LEU A 433 -17.32 -22.95 12.22
N ALA A 434 -17.47 -24.14 11.62
CA ALA A 434 -17.21 -25.40 12.31
C ALA A 434 -15.74 -25.51 12.75
N LYS A 435 -14.79 -25.07 11.92
CA LYS A 435 -13.36 -25.02 12.29
C LYS A 435 -13.07 -24.01 13.40
N ALA A 436 -13.70 -22.84 13.38
CA ALA A 436 -13.58 -21.82 14.41
C ALA A 436 -14.05 -22.33 15.79
N GLY A 437 -15.02 -23.24 15.79
CA GLY A 437 -15.69 -23.73 16.99
C GLY A 437 -16.75 -22.76 17.52
N PRO A 438 -17.58 -23.19 18.49
CA PRO A 438 -18.76 -22.44 18.94
C PRO A 438 -18.42 -21.09 19.59
N LEU A 439 -17.22 -20.96 20.16
CA LEU A 439 -16.73 -19.72 20.77
C LEU A 439 -15.69 -19.01 19.89
N GLY A 440 -15.44 -19.49 18.66
CA GLY A 440 -14.45 -18.90 17.76
C GLY A 440 -13.01 -18.98 18.26
N LYS A 441 -12.67 -19.88 19.19
CA LYS A 441 -11.34 -19.92 19.84
C LYS A 441 -10.26 -20.54 18.98
N THR A 442 -10.63 -21.28 17.93
CA THR A 442 -9.67 -22.02 17.12
C THR A 442 -9.23 -21.15 15.94
N PRO A 443 -7.98 -20.68 15.88
CA PRO A 443 -7.50 -19.87 14.76
C PRO A 443 -7.58 -20.63 13.44
N ILE A 444 -7.86 -19.91 12.35
CA ILE A 444 -8.00 -20.48 11.01
C ILE A 444 -6.83 -20.03 10.13
N TYR A 445 -5.94 -20.97 9.83
CA TYR A 445 -4.77 -20.76 8.97
C TYR A 445 -5.01 -21.22 7.52
N SER A 446 -6.28 -21.24 7.06
CA SER A 446 -6.64 -21.83 5.76
C SER A 446 -5.83 -21.25 4.61
N ASP A 447 -5.34 -22.10 3.71
CA ASP A 447 -4.85 -21.69 2.40
C ASP A 447 -5.95 -20.92 1.67
N ILE A 448 -5.60 -19.79 1.06
CA ILE A 448 -6.53 -18.94 0.31
C ILE A 448 -7.03 -19.72 -0.90
N THR A 449 -8.13 -20.45 -0.77
CA THR A 449 -8.91 -20.93 -1.91
C THR A 449 -9.80 -19.78 -2.34
N ILE A 450 -9.34 -18.99 -3.31
CA ILE A 450 -10.18 -17.98 -3.96
C ILE A 450 -11.35 -18.73 -4.59
N ALA A 451 -12.55 -18.57 -4.02
CA ALA A 451 -13.76 -19.06 -4.63
C ALA A 451 -13.94 -18.28 -5.93
N ASN A 452 -13.69 -18.94 -7.08
CA ASN A 452 -14.08 -18.39 -8.36
C ASN A 452 -15.58 -18.09 -8.30
N SER A 453 -15.95 -16.83 -8.49
CA SER A 453 -17.32 -16.38 -8.67
C SER A 453 -17.84 -16.85 -10.03
N THR A 454 -17.94 -18.16 -10.24
CA THR A 454 -18.84 -18.69 -11.26
C THR A 454 -20.25 -18.60 -10.70
N SER A 455 -21.04 -17.78 -11.36
CA SER A 455 -22.45 -17.55 -11.12
C SER A 455 -23.20 -18.88 -11.15
N ASP A 456 -23.56 -19.41 -9.99
CA ASP A 456 -24.44 -20.57 -9.89
C ASP A 456 -25.86 -20.15 -10.28
N SER A 457 -26.17 -20.36 -11.55
CA SER A 457 -27.51 -20.35 -12.10
C SER A 457 -27.95 -21.79 -12.38
N ASN A 458 -28.63 -22.35 -11.38
CA ASN A 458 -29.80 -23.21 -11.50
C ASN A 458 -29.73 -24.65 -12.07
N ILE A 459 -30.39 -25.51 -11.27
CA ILE A 459 -31.34 -26.57 -11.64
C ILE A 459 -30.76 -27.96 -11.98
N THR A 460 -31.16 -28.89 -11.11
CA THR A 460 -31.20 -30.33 -11.26
C THR A 460 -31.83 -30.79 -12.58
N SER A 461 -31.14 -31.67 -13.30
CA SER A 461 -31.82 -32.76 -14.02
C SER A 461 -30.95 -34.01 -14.05
N VAL A 462 -31.61 -35.13 -13.74
CA VAL A 462 -31.08 -36.49 -13.68
C VAL A 462 -31.07 -37.07 -15.10
N TYR A 463 -29.92 -37.55 -15.58
CA TYR A 463 -29.85 -38.81 -16.35
C TYR A 463 -28.42 -39.34 -16.44
N SER A 464 -28.30 -40.67 -16.41
CA SER A 464 -27.08 -41.46 -16.33
C SER A 464 -26.41 -41.75 -17.67
N ASP A 465 -25.14 -42.16 -17.56
CA ASP A 465 -24.30 -43.00 -18.43
C ASP A 465 -23.24 -42.34 -19.37
N THR A 466 -22.03 -42.90 -19.20
CA THR A 466 -20.64 -42.69 -19.71
C THR A 466 -20.40 -42.86 -21.23
N PRO A 467 -19.14 -42.76 -21.76
CA PRO A 467 -18.08 -41.73 -21.67
C PRO A 467 -17.46 -41.35 -23.07
N THR A 468 -16.44 -40.48 -23.08
CA THR A 468 -15.57 -40.00 -24.21
C THR A 468 -16.20 -38.91 -25.09
N ASP A 469 -15.66 -37.69 -25.22
CA ASP A 469 -14.45 -37.35 -25.99
C ASP A 469 -14.14 -35.82 -25.82
N SER A 470 -12.89 -35.48 -26.11
CA SER A 470 -12.21 -34.17 -26.20
C SER A 470 -13.04 -32.89 -26.49
N SER A 471 -12.89 -31.86 -25.65
CA SER A 471 -13.33 -30.48 -25.95
C SER A 471 -12.17 -29.49 -26.03
N ARG A 472 -12.04 -28.89 -27.22
CA ARG A 472 -11.07 -27.90 -27.67
C ARG A 472 -11.22 -26.57 -26.90
N SER A 473 -10.12 -26.04 -26.38
CA SER A 473 -10.04 -24.66 -25.92
C SER A 473 -10.11 -23.70 -27.13
N LEU A 474 -10.82 -22.59 -26.96
CA LEU A 474 -10.93 -21.55 -27.98
C LEU A 474 -9.57 -20.87 -28.16
N SER A 475 -9.08 -20.84 -29.41
CA SER A 475 -7.87 -20.11 -29.80
C SER A 475 -8.01 -18.63 -29.42
N GLY A 476 -6.91 -17.99 -28.98
CA GLY A 476 -6.88 -16.57 -28.59
C GLY A 476 -7.46 -15.60 -29.63
N GLY A 477 -7.49 -15.98 -30.92
CA GLY A 477 -8.17 -15.21 -31.97
C GLY A 477 -9.70 -15.17 -31.84
N ALA A 478 -10.33 -16.22 -31.28
CA ALA A 478 -11.76 -16.26 -31.02
C ALA A 478 -12.16 -15.37 -29.83
N ILE A 479 -11.29 -15.27 -28.81
CA ILE A 479 -11.48 -14.38 -27.66
C ILE A 479 -11.36 -12.92 -28.11
N ALA A 480 -10.35 -12.58 -28.92
CA ALA A 480 -10.20 -11.25 -29.49
C ALA A 480 -11.40 -10.84 -30.37
N GLY A 481 -11.97 -11.77 -31.14
CA GLY A 481 -13.15 -11.53 -31.96
C GLY A 481 -14.42 -11.21 -31.15
N ILE A 482 -14.61 -11.86 -30.00
CA ILE A 482 -15.78 -11.63 -29.13
C ILE A 482 -15.68 -10.24 -28.48
N VAL A 483 -14.50 -9.84 -28.01
CA VAL A 483 -14.30 -8.52 -27.37
C VAL A 483 -14.57 -7.38 -28.36
N VAL A 484 -14.06 -7.48 -29.60
CA VAL A 484 -14.32 -6.48 -30.65
C VAL A 484 -15.80 -6.44 -31.04
N GLY A 485 -16.46 -7.60 -31.11
CA GLY A 485 -17.90 -7.68 -31.41
C GLY A 485 -18.78 -7.01 -30.36
N VAL A 486 -18.46 -7.17 -29.07
CA VAL A 486 -19.20 -6.55 -27.96
C VAL A 486 -19.00 -5.03 -27.95
N LEU A 487 -17.77 -4.55 -28.18
CA LEU A 487 -17.49 -3.11 -28.29
C LEU A 487 -18.26 -2.44 -29.42
N LEU A 488 -18.33 -3.07 -30.60
CA LEU A 488 -19.11 -2.55 -31.74
C LEU A 488 -20.62 -2.54 -31.46
N ALA A 489 -21.14 -3.55 -30.75
CA ALA A 489 -22.54 -3.61 -30.37
C ALA A 489 -22.92 -2.49 -29.37
N VAL A 490 -22.04 -2.20 -28.39
CA VAL A 490 -22.23 -1.11 -27.42
C VAL A 490 -22.22 0.25 -28.12
N ILE A 491 -21.30 0.48 -29.06
CA ILE A 491 -21.25 1.72 -29.84
C ILE A 491 -22.52 1.91 -30.69
N ALA A 492 -23.02 0.83 -31.31
CA ALA A 492 -24.25 0.86 -32.10
C ALA A 492 -25.49 1.15 -31.22
N ALA A 493 -25.59 0.53 -30.04
CA ALA A 493 -26.65 0.78 -29.07
C ALA A 493 -26.63 2.23 -28.56
N SER A 494 -25.45 2.75 -28.25
CA SER A 494 -25.24 4.14 -27.80
C SER A 494 -25.68 5.14 -28.87
N SER A 495 -25.37 4.86 -30.14
CA SER A 495 -25.75 5.70 -31.29
C SER A 495 -27.26 5.73 -31.51
N LEU A 496 -27.93 4.58 -31.32
CA LEU A 496 -29.40 4.47 -31.39
C LEU A 496 -30.10 5.24 -30.27
N ILE A 497 -29.56 5.22 -29.04
CA ILE A 497 -30.09 5.98 -27.90
C ILE A 497 -29.96 7.49 -28.18
N ILE A 498 -28.80 7.95 -28.65
CA ILE A 498 -28.58 9.37 -29.00
C ILE A 498 -29.55 9.80 -30.12
N PHE A 499 -29.75 8.96 -31.14
CA PHE A 499 -30.71 9.24 -32.22
C PHE A 499 -32.16 9.33 -31.70
N TYR A 500 -32.56 8.42 -30.81
CA TYR A 500 -33.88 8.43 -30.19
C TYR A 500 -34.11 9.69 -29.35
N LEU A 501 -33.12 10.11 -28.56
CA LEU A 501 -33.19 11.34 -27.76
C LEU A 501 -33.25 12.60 -28.63
N ARG A 502 -32.51 12.65 -29.74
CA ARG A 502 -32.60 13.75 -30.73
C ARG A 502 -33.97 13.81 -31.40
N ARG A 503 -34.54 12.66 -31.78
CA ARG A 503 -35.89 12.57 -32.38
C ARG A 503 -36.99 12.98 -31.39
N ARG A 504 -36.83 12.67 -30.10
CA ARG A 504 -37.76 13.10 -29.03
C ARG A 504 -37.72 14.61 -28.81
N ARG A 505 -36.54 15.25 -28.84
CA ARG A 505 -36.42 16.72 -28.75
C ARG A 505 -37.06 17.44 -29.94
N SER A 506 -36.88 16.93 -31.17
CA SER A 506 -37.50 17.52 -32.37
C SER A 506 -39.03 17.46 -32.36
N ARG A 507 -39.63 16.41 -31.77
CA ARG A 507 -41.10 16.31 -31.59
C ARG A 507 -41.65 17.34 -30.59
N ASN A 508 -40.88 17.72 -29.58
CA ASN A 508 -41.33 18.69 -28.58
C ASN A 508 -41.30 20.13 -29.11
N THR A 509 -40.45 20.45 -30.07
CA THR A 509 -40.45 21.76 -30.76
C THR A 509 -41.63 21.95 -31.72
N HIS A 510 -42.25 20.88 -32.23
CA HIS A 510 -43.44 20.99 -33.06
C HIS A 510 -44.75 21.19 -32.28
N ILE A 511 -44.78 20.90 -30.98
CA ILE A 511 -45.97 21.07 -30.12
C ILE A 511 -46.05 22.50 -29.56
N ALA A 512 -44.92 23.22 -29.48
CA ALA A 512 -44.88 24.60 -28.98
C ALA A 512 -45.30 25.67 -30.02
N GLN A 513 -45.54 25.29 -31.28
CA GLN A 513 -45.85 26.23 -32.36
C GLN A 513 -47.34 26.26 -32.78
N GLU A 514 -48.21 25.48 -32.10
CA GLU A 514 -49.62 25.34 -32.48
C GLU A 514 -50.61 25.90 -31.43
N LEU A 515 -50.14 26.69 -30.44
CA LEU A 515 -50.98 27.19 -29.33
C LEU A 515 -51.08 28.72 -29.19
N GLU A 516 -50.64 29.50 -30.16
CA GLU A 516 -50.86 30.97 -30.20
C GLU A 516 -51.57 31.42 -31.49
N VAL A 517 -52.82 31.00 -31.70
CA VAL A 517 -53.75 31.69 -32.62
C VAL A 517 -55.18 31.56 -32.10
N THR A 518 -55.67 32.52 -31.30
CA THR A 518 -57.01 33.16 -31.43
C THR A 518 -57.30 34.18 -30.29
N THR A 519 -57.06 35.48 -30.57
CA THR A 519 -57.98 36.68 -30.52
C THR A 519 -58.95 36.94 -29.31
N PRO A 520 -59.52 38.16 -29.12
CA PRO A 520 -58.98 39.51 -28.79
C PRO A 520 -59.75 40.30 -27.68
N GLY A 521 -59.05 41.29 -27.08
CA GLY A 521 -59.50 42.66 -26.70
C GLY A 521 -60.85 42.98 -26.00
N GLN A 522 -60.80 43.70 -24.87
CA GLN A 522 -61.22 45.13 -24.75
C GLN A 522 -61.02 45.74 -23.33
N HIS A 523 -60.26 46.85 -23.30
CA HIS A 523 -60.34 48.14 -22.55
C HIS A 523 -60.94 48.20 -21.11
N VAL A 524 -60.40 48.98 -20.13
CA VAL A 524 -60.19 50.45 -20.09
C VAL A 524 -59.13 50.86 -19.01
N THR A 525 -58.38 51.95 -19.27
CA THR A 525 -57.32 52.66 -18.48
C THR A 525 -57.87 53.91 -17.72
N PRO A 526 -57.09 54.89 -17.18
CA PRO A 526 -55.78 54.97 -16.47
C PRO A 526 -55.83 55.85 -15.17
N ALA A 527 -54.72 55.96 -14.40
CA ALA A 527 -54.18 57.24 -13.86
C ALA A 527 -52.97 57.07 -12.91
N GLU A 528 -52.18 58.14 -12.82
CA GLU A 528 -50.78 58.33 -12.38
C GLU A 528 -50.50 58.46 -10.86
N LEU A 529 -49.20 58.68 -10.57
CA LEU A 529 -48.49 59.32 -9.42
C LEU A 529 -47.52 58.34 -8.74
N GLY A 530 -46.21 58.54 -8.61
CA GLY A 530 -45.36 59.72 -8.78
C GLY A 530 -44.40 59.80 -7.58
N ASN A 531 -43.09 59.98 -7.84
CA ASN A 531 -42.03 60.39 -6.89
C ASN A 531 -41.61 59.38 -5.80
N GLU A 532 -40.37 59.33 -5.27
CA GLU A 532 -39.05 59.95 -5.50
C GLU A 532 -38.09 59.23 -4.53
N GLY A 533 -36.77 59.31 -4.73
CA GLY A 533 -35.80 59.08 -3.64
C GLY A 533 -34.70 58.06 -3.90
N GLN A 534 -33.69 58.49 -4.67
CA GLN A 534 -32.41 57.83 -4.89
C GLN A 534 -31.50 57.84 -3.64
N LYS A 535 -30.66 56.78 -3.55
CA LYS A 535 -29.18 56.76 -3.28
C LYS A 535 -28.66 57.37 -1.96
N ALA A 536 -27.54 56.98 -1.38
CA ALA A 536 -26.52 55.93 -1.51
C ALA A 536 -25.47 56.25 -0.41
N GLU A 537 -24.74 55.22 0.08
CA GLU A 537 -23.32 55.26 0.47
C GLU A 537 -22.87 56.26 1.59
N LEU A 538 -21.78 56.14 2.36
CA LEU A 538 -20.70 55.19 2.65
C LEU A 538 -19.93 55.78 3.88
N TRP A 539 -19.14 54.93 4.53
CA TRP A 539 -17.90 55.21 5.32
C TRP A 539 -17.93 55.51 6.83
N ALA A 540 -17.45 54.51 7.57
CA ALA A 540 -16.16 54.42 8.30
C ALA A 540 -15.84 55.30 9.54
N ASN A 541 -15.46 54.56 10.59
CA ASN A 541 -14.20 54.61 11.37
C ASN A 541 -14.17 55.06 12.85
N ASN A 542 -13.46 54.20 13.62
CA ASN A 542 -12.54 54.45 14.76
C ASN A 542 -13.16 54.77 16.15
N THR A 543 -12.63 54.35 17.31
CA THR A 543 -11.32 53.77 17.74
C THR A 543 -11.39 53.36 19.22
N SER A 544 -10.53 52.42 19.67
CA SER A 544 -9.65 52.44 20.88
C SER A 544 -9.29 50.99 21.32
N THR A 545 -8.07 50.48 21.09
CA THR A 545 -6.82 50.50 21.93
C THR A 545 -6.98 49.79 23.29
N SER A 546 -6.09 48.92 23.79
CA SER A 546 -4.62 48.84 23.64
C SER A 546 -4.03 47.47 24.07
N THR A 547 -2.85 47.15 23.48
CA THR A 547 -1.60 46.57 24.08
C THR A 547 -1.63 45.19 24.78
N GLY A 548 -0.74 44.23 24.54
CA GLY A 548 0.49 44.14 23.72
C GLY A 548 1.48 43.15 24.37
N ALA A 549 2.17 42.32 23.54
CA ALA A 549 3.56 41.80 23.65
C ALA A 549 3.98 41.05 24.96
N THR A 550 4.78 39.97 25.01
CA THR A 550 5.83 39.36 24.15
C THR A 550 6.32 38.07 24.83
N SER A 551 6.85 37.09 24.07
CA SER A 551 7.72 35.99 24.55
C SER A 551 9.17 36.49 24.72
N PRO A 552 10.03 35.83 25.54
CA PRO A 552 11.18 35.12 24.92
C PRO A 552 11.76 33.90 25.68
N ARG A 553 12.75 33.28 25.02
CA ARG A 553 13.59 32.10 25.29
C ARG A 553 14.56 32.16 26.50
N ASP A 554 15.12 30.98 26.80
CA ASP A 554 16.43 30.59 27.36
C ASP A 554 16.79 30.89 28.84
N LEU A 555 17.10 29.82 29.60
CA LEU A 555 18.45 29.49 30.15
C LEU A 555 18.42 28.51 31.34
N ALA A 556 19.44 27.63 31.35
CA ALA A 556 20.20 27.07 32.48
C ALA A 556 19.85 25.70 33.12
N HIS A 557 20.87 24.84 33.03
CA HIS A 557 21.31 23.76 33.93
C HIS A 557 21.04 23.98 35.42
N GLU A 558 20.69 22.89 36.13
CA GLU A 558 21.34 22.44 37.37
C GLU A 558 21.01 20.95 37.60
N GLY A 559 21.98 20.16 38.03
CA GLY A 559 21.79 18.77 38.46
C GLY A 559 21.64 18.67 39.98
N ASP A 560 21.08 17.56 40.48
CA ASP A 560 21.68 16.78 41.56
C ASP A 560 20.85 15.52 41.89
N ALA A 561 21.61 14.46 42.17
CA ALA A 561 21.35 13.26 42.96
C ALA A 561 19.91 12.93 43.46
N MET A 562 19.37 11.79 43.00
CA MET A 562 19.26 10.53 43.77
C MET A 562 18.71 9.40 42.90
#